data_AF-A0A0G0UXC4-F1
#
_entry.id   AF-A0A0G0UXC4-F1
#
_cell.length_a   1.000
_cell.length_b   1.000
_cell.length_c   1.000
_cell.angle_alpha   90.00
_cell.angle_beta   90.00
_cell.angle_gamma   90.00
#
_symmetry.space_group_name_H-M   'P 1'
#
loop_
_entity.id
_entity.type
_entity.pdbx_description
1 polymer ?
#
loop_
_entity_poly.entity_id
_entity_poly.type
_entity_poly.pdbx_seq_one_letter_code
_entity_poly.pdbx_strand_id
1 'polypeptide(L)'
;MPTLNQLAKRGRKRKPRKVRVTALRRSYNAKDRKYVETTAPQKRGVVTLVKTMTPRKPNSALRKVARVRLSNRAEVTAYIQGEGHNLAEHGIVLIRGGRVKDLAGVKYHIVRGKYDLAGVEGRKTSRSKYGAKVGGGGAARVVTGTPTNRMMKDGKKTTAENLFYAAMEKLGENPLTTFEKALQNVGPKQEIKARRVGGASYQIPMEVRGDRRVSLSIRWLIEAARKRSNSEFRTFADKLAAEFKDASNNAGEAVKKRDTVQRMADANKAFSHFRF
;
A
#
# COMPACT_ATOMS: atom_id res chain seq x y z
N MET A 1 39.24 -29.93 30.34
CA MET A 1 38.15 -30.69 29.71
C MET A 1 37.08 -31.00 30.77
N PRO A 2 35.78 -31.14 30.41
CA PRO A 2 34.76 -31.50 31.38
C PRO A 2 34.92 -32.95 31.87
N THR A 3 34.63 -33.21 33.14
CA THR A 3 34.73 -34.56 33.73
C THR A 3 33.50 -35.43 33.39
N LEU A 4 33.63 -36.76 33.48
CA LEU A 4 32.55 -37.72 33.23
C LEU A 4 31.29 -37.43 34.07
N ASN A 5 31.47 -37.09 35.34
CA ASN A 5 30.39 -36.69 36.24
C ASN A 5 29.69 -35.38 35.84
N GLN A 6 30.41 -34.44 35.19
CA GLN A 6 29.83 -33.20 34.67
C GLN A 6 28.98 -33.44 33.41
N LEU A 7 29.34 -34.41 32.59
CA LEU A 7 28.57 -34.82 31.40
C LEU A 7 27.30 -35.59 31.77
N ALA A 8 27.37 -36.46 32.79
CA ALA A 8 26.23 -37.21 33.29
C ALA A 8 25.19 -36.32 34.01
N LYS A 9 25.63 -35.31 34.78
CA LYS A 9 24.73 -34.42 35.54
C LYS A 9 24.09 -33.29 34.73
N ARG A 10 24.69 -32.83 33.63
CA ARG A 10 24.21 -31.66 32.88
C ARG A 10 23.97 -32.01 31.42
N GLY A 11 22.70 -32.07 31.02
CA GLY A 11 22.30 -32.23 29.62
C GLY A 11 22.86 -31.12 28.72
N ARG A 12 23.22 -31.46 27.48
CA ARG A 12 23.75 -30.49 26.50
C ARG A 12 22.71 -29.39 26.22
N LYS A 13 23.02 -28.14 26.59
CA LYS A 13 22.21 -26.97 26.21
C LYS A 13 22.79 -26.29 24.97
N ARG A 14 21.95 -26.04 23.97
CA ARG A 14 22.35 -25.22 22.82
C ARG A 14 22.62 -23.80 23.28
N LYS A 15 23.82 -23.28 23.01
CA LYS A 15 24.16 -21.88 23.29
C LYS A 15 23.25 -20.97 22.43
N PRO A 16 22.53 -20.00 23.03
CA PRO A 16 21.69 -19.10 22.26
C PRO A 16 22.53 -18.26 21.29
N ARG A 17 22.03 -18.06 20.08
CA ARG A 17 22.72 -17.22 19.08
C ARG A 17 22.66 -15.76 19.52
N LYS A 18 23.82 -15.10 19.55
CA LYS A 18 23.90 -13.65 19.82
C LYS A 18 23.12 -12.88 18.76
N VAL A 19 22.21 -12.03 19.22
CA VAL A 19 21.41 -11.17 18.34
C VAL A 19 22.31 -10.06 17.81
N ARG A 20 22.42 -9.96 16.48
CA ARG A 20 23.29 -8.97 15.83
C ARG A 20 22.69 -7.56 15.88
N VAL A 21 21.37 -7.45 15.92
CA VAL A 21 20.59 -6.21 15.76
C VAL A 21 20.03 -5.75 17.11
N THR A 22 20.91 -5.31 18.00
CA THR A 22 20.56 -4.96 19.39
C THR A 22 19.74 -3.66 19.49
N ALA A 23 19.97 -2.68 18.62
CA ALA A 23 19.31 -1.38 18.72
C ALA A 23 17.81 -1.42 18.40
N LEU A 24 17.29 -2.50 17.81
CA LEU A 24 15.85 -2.65 17.57
C LEU A 24 15.10 -3.36 18.72
N ARG A 25 15.82 -3.87 19.73
CA ARG A 25 15.24 -4.67 20.83
C ARG A 25 14.87 -3.88 22.08
N ARG A 26 15.06 -2.56 22.08
CA ARG A 26 14.73 -1.71 23.23
C ARG A 26 13.80 -0.58 22.80
N SER A 27 12.82 -0.25 23.61
CA SER A 27 12.05 0.99 23.53
C SER A 27 12.40 1.87 24.72
N TYR A 28 12.23 3.18 24.59
CA TYR A 28 12.42 4.12 25.69
C TYR A 28 11.05 4.63 26.10
N ASN A 29 10.65 4.37 27.34
CA ASN A 29 9.42 4.90 27.91
C ASN A 29 9.72 6.29 28.47
N ALA A 30 9.12 7.32 27.86
CA ALA A 30 9.34 8.70 28.25
C ALA A 30 8.71 9.06 29.62
N LYS A 31 7.62 8.39 30.01
CA LYS A 31 6.94 8.63 31.30
C LYS A 31 7.80 8.13 32.45
N ASP A 32 8.21 6.86 32.38
CA ASP A 32 8.96 6.20 33.46
C ASP A 32 10.48 6.39 33.34
N ARG A 33 10.94 7.07 32.28
CA ARG A 33 12.34 7.28 31.90
C ARG A 33 13.18 6.00 31.84
N LYS A 34 12.54 4.84 31.63
CA LYS A 34 13.15 3.51 31.63
C LYS A 34 13.22 2.93 30.22
N TYR A 35 14.25 2.12 29.98
CA TYR A 35 14.33 1.30 28.77
C TYR A 35 13.55 0.01 28.98
N VAL A 36 12.62 -0.27 28.08
CA VAL A 36 11.83 -1.51 28.07
C VAL A 36 12.35 -2.41 26.96
N GLU A 37 12.51 -3.70 27.24
CA GLU A 37 12.83 -4.66 26.21
C GLU A 37 11.60 -4.87 25.31
N THR A 38 11.75 -4.53 24.04
CA THR A 38 10.68 -4.64 23.05
C THR A 38 11.30 -5.03 21.73
N THR A 39 10.88 -6.17 21.18
CA THR A 39 11.37 -6.62 19.88
C THR A 39 10.57 -5.94 18.77
N ALA A 40 11.17 -4.94 18.12
CA ALA A 40 10.58 -4.30 16.94
C ALA A 40 11.32 -4.73 15.66
N PRO A 41 10.61 -5.06 14.57
CA PRO A 41 11.27 -5.37 13.29
C PRO A 41 11.87 -4.13 12.63
N GLN A 42 11.29 -2.95 12.90
CA GLN A 42 11.68 -1.65 12.34
C GLN A 42 11.52 -0.56 13.40
N LYS A 43 12.33 0.51 13.34
CA LYS A 43 12.19 1.69 14.21
C LYS A 43 12.41 2.98 13.44
N ARG A 44 11.63 3.99 13.79
CA ARG A 44 11.80 5.36 13.31
C ARG A 44 13.03 6.00 13.98
N GLY A 45 13.74 6.83 13.24
CA GLY A 45 14.84 7.64 13.75
C GLY A 45 15.02 8.93 12.96
N VAL A 46 15.81 9.83 13.52
CA VAL A 46 16.19 11.10 12.92
C VAL A 46 17.65 11.00 12.47
N VAL A 47 17.92 11.42 11.25
CA VAL A 47 19.28 11.44 10.70
C VAL A 47 20.08 12.53 11.39
N THR A 48 21.23 12.16 11.93
CA THR A 48 22.18 13.10 12.55
C THR A 48 23.22 13.56 11.53
N LEU A 49 23.75 12.64 10.73
CA LEU A 49 24.80 12.94 9.75
C LEU A 49 24.66 11.99 8.56
N VAL A 50 24.81 12.51 7.35
CA VAL A 50 24.93 11.71 6.13
C VAL A 50 26.39 11.72 5.69
N LYS A 51 26.97 10.54 5.46
CA LYS A 51 28.36 10.42 5.03
C LYS A 51 28.59 9.22 4.11
N THR A 52 29.71 9.21 3.41
CA THR A 52 30.18 8.04 2.66
C THR A 52 31.16 7.23 3.52
N MET A 53 31.22 5.92 3.29
CA MET A 53 32.17 5.00 3.94
C MET A 53 32.85 4.14 2.89
N THR A 54 34.13 3.86 3.10
CA THR A 54 34.89 2.93 2.30
C THR A 54 34.42 1.49 2.56
N PRO A 55 34.15 0.69 1.52
CA PRO A 55 33.81 -0.72 1.67
C PRO A 55 35.04 -1.55 2.10
N ARG A 56 34.79 -2.77 2.56
CA ARG A 56 35.82 -3.81 2.70
C ARG A 56 36.30 -4.22 1.31
N LYS A 57 37.62 -4.40 1.16
CA LYS A 57 38.23 -5.09 0.01
C LYS A 57 37.50 -6.43 -0.20
N PRO A 58 37.12 -6.84 -1.42
CA PRO A 58 37.67 -6.43 -2.73
C PRO A 58 36.96 -5.27 -3.43
N ASN A 59 35.86 -4.75 -2.88
CA ASN A 59 35.05 -3.73 -3.53
C ASN A 59 35.69 -2.34 -3.36
N SER A 60 35.57 -1.47 -4.37
CA SER A 60 36.15 -0.11 -4.38
C SER A 60 35.11 1.02 -4.22
N ALA A 61 33.87 0.81 -4.66
CA ALA A 61 32.85 1.85 -4.68
C ALA A 61 32.44 2.33 -3.27
N LEU A 62 32.47 3.65 -3.04
CA LEU A 62 32.03 4.27 -1.81
C LEU A 62 30.56 3.95 -1.51
N ARG A 63 30.28 3.68 -0.22
CA ARG A 63 28.94 3.33 0.24
C ARG A 63 28.33 4.47 1.04
N LYS A 64 27.11 4.87 0.67
CA LYS A 64 26.36 5.94 1.34
C LYS A 64 25.77 5.41 2.65
N VAL A 65 26.04 6.09 3.76
CA VAL A 65 25.55 5.74 5.10
C VAL A 65 24.99 6.96 5.80
N ALA A 66 24.10 6.74 6.76
CA ALA A 66 23.65 7.78 7.68
C ALA A 66 23.88 7.35 9.12
N ARG A 67 24.30 8.29 9.96
CA ARG A 67 24.17 8.19 11.40
C ARG A 67 22.74 8.58 11.77
N VAL A 68 22.05 7.70 12.48
CA VAL A 68 20.64 7.88 12.81
C VAL A 68 20.43 7.66 14.30
N ARG A 69 19.78 8.62 14.93
CA ARG A 69 19.30 8.53 16.32
C ARG A 69 17.88 7.96 16.32
N LEU A 70 17.74 6.75 16.84
CA LEU A 70 16.48 6.03 16.89
C LEU A 70 15.55 6.59 17.98
N SER A 71 14.26 6.25 17.89
CA SER A 71 13.25 6.60 18.90
C SER A 71 13.55 6.08 20.31
N ASN A 72 14.41 5.06 20.43
CA ASN A 72 14.89 4.55 21.72
C ASN A 72 16.21 5.19 22.17
N ARG A 73 16.56 6.37 21.64
CA ARG A 73 17.79 7.13 21.91
C ARG A 73 19.09 6.45 21.50
N ALA A 74 19.06 5.23 20.96
CA ALA A 74 20.24 4.56 20.45
C ALA A 74 20.69 5.21 19.14
N GLU A 75 22.00 5.39 18.99
CA GLU A 75 22.59 5.82 17.73
C GLU A 75 23.11 4.64 16.94
N VAL A 76 22.76 4.62 15.66
CA VAL A 76 23.18 3.56 14.75
C VAL A 76 23.68 4.15 13.44
N THR A 77 24.66 3.48 12.86
CA THR A 77 25.05 3.72 11.46
C THR A 77 24.23 2.79 10.58
N ALA A 78 23.46 3.37 9.66
CA ALA A 78 22.57 2.65 8.75
C ALA A 78 22.97 2.89 7.28
N TYR A 79 22.90 1.84 6.48
CA TYR A 79 23.21 1.91 5.05
C TYR A 79 22.04 2.47 4.24
N ILE A 80 22.34 3.42 3.36
CA ILE A 80 21.40 4.01 2.41
C ILE A 80 21.47 3.16 1.15
N GLN A 81 20.40 2.41 0.87
CA GLN A 81 20.41 1.41 -0.21
C GLN A 81 20.28 2.08 -1.58
N GLY A 82 20.94 1.65 -2.65
CA GLY A 82 20.74 2.16 -4.03
C GLY A 82 21.74 3.24 -4.47
N GLU A 83 21.50 3.84 -5.63
CA GLU A 83 22.47 4.71 -6.33
C GLU A 83 22.42 6.18 -5.87
N GLY A 84 21.26 6.85 -5.92
CA GLY A 84 21.04 8.25 -5.48
C GLY A 84 20.14 8.35 -4.25
N HIS A 85 20.26 9.41 -3.45
CA HIS A 85 19.42 9.62 -2.26
C HIS A 85 19.13 11.12 -2.05
N ASN A 86 17.99 11.40 -1.43
CA ASN A 86 17.48 12.75 -1.15
C ASN A 86 17.58 13.11 0.35
N LEU A 87 18.33 12.34 1.13
CA LEU A 87 18.29 12.42 2.58
C LEU A 87 19.19 13.55 3.08
N ALA A 88 18.59 14.50 3.79
CA ALA A 88 19.30 15.56 4.49
C ALA A 88 19.50 15.21 5.98
N GLU A 89 20.31 16.02 6.66
CA GLU A 89 20.35 16.03 8.12
C GLU A 89 18.95 16.35 8.68
N HIS A 90 18.65 15.84 9.87
CA HIS A 90 17.33 15.91 10.52
C HIS A 90 16.16 15.22 9.78
N GLY A 91 16.42 14.58 8.64
CA GLY A 91 15.41 13.76 7.95
C GLY A 91 14.92 12.61 8.83
N ILE A 92 13.61 12.37 8.79
CA ILE A 92 12.95 11.25 9.46
C ILE A 92 13.07 10.02 8.56
N VAL A 93 13.54 8.92 9.15
CA VAL A 93 13.76 7.66 8.43
C VAL A 93 13.25 6.46 9.20
N LEU A 94 12.97 5.38 8.47
CA LEU A 94 12.65 4.07 9.04
C LEU A 94 13.84 3.13 8.84
N ILE A 95 14.29 2.49 9.92
CA ILE A 95 15.41 1.56 9.88
C ILE A 95 14.92 0.13 10.09
N ARG A 96 15.52 -0.80 9.36
CA ARG A 96 15.39 -2.25 9.55
C ARG A 96 16.74 -2.92 9.80
N GLY A 97 16.70 -4.08 10.45
CA GLY A 97 17.89 -4.91 10.64
C GLY A 97 18.39 -5.52 9.32
N GLY A 98 19.72 -5.70 9.22
CA GLY A 98 20.36 -6.45 8.14
C GLY A 98 21.83 -6.10 8.04
N ARG A 99 22.70 -7.12 8.00
CA ARG A 99 24.13 -6.92 7.82
C ARG A 99 24.42 -6.51 6.38
N VAL A 100 25.16 -5.43 6.22
CA VAL A 100 25.78 -5.08 4.93
C VAL A 100 27.05 -5.90 4.79
N LYS A 101 27.20 -6.64 3.69
CA LYS A 101 28.39 -7.48 3.45
C LYS A 101 29.65 -6.61 3.36
N ASP A 102 29.53 -5.48 2.66
CA ASP A 102 30.66 -4.62 2.31
C ASP A 102 31.12 -3.70 3.45
N LEU A 103 30.23 -3.31 4.37
CA LEU A 103 30.55 -2.33 5.40
C LEU A 103 30.86 -2.99 6.74
N ALA A 104 32.01 -2.68 7.32
CA ALA A 104 32.35 -3.09 8.68
C ALA A 104 31.43 -2.39 9.70
N GLY A 105 30.85 -3.15 10.62
CA GLY A 105 30.06 -2.58 11.72
C GLY A 105 28.64 -2.10 11.36
N VAL A 106 28.28 -2.01 10.07
CA VAL A 106 26.95 -1.56 9.64
C VAL A 106 25.97 -2.72 9.59
N LYS A 107 25.04 -2.74 10.56
CA LYS A 107 24.06 -3.82 10.79
C LYS A 107 22.61 -3.43 10.48
N TYR A 108 22.43 -2.23 9.93
CA TYR A 108 21.14 -1.60 9.73
C TYR A 108 21.02 -1.06 8.31
N HIS A 109 19.80 -1.06 7.79
CA HIS A 109 19.46 -0.47 6.51
C HIS A 109 18.34 0.54 6.70
N ILE A 110 18.42 1.66 5.98
CA ILE A 110 17.29 2.56 5.85
C ILE A 110 16.30 1.99 4.83
N VAL A 111 15.02 2.02 5.17
CA VAL A 111 13.91 1.62 4.29
C VAL A 111 13.57 2.79 3.38
N ARG A 112 13.57 2.56 2.07
CA ARG A 112 13.17 3.56 1.07
C ARG A 112 11.66 3.60 0.87
N GLY A 113 11.19 4.74 0.36
CA GLY A 113 9.77 4.99 0.09
C GLY A 113 8.94 5.19 1.36
N LYS A 114 9.58 5.53 2.48
CA LYS A 114 8.92 5.74 3.76
C LYS A 114 9.58 6.89 4.52
N TYR A 115 8.73 7.78 5.07
CA TYR A 115 9.15 9.08 5.60
C TYR A 115 9.92 9.86 4.53
N ASP A 116 11.05 10.47 4.88
CA ASP A 116 11.69 11.46 4.00
C ASP A 116 12.61 10.81 2.96
N LEU A 117 12.92 9.51 3.10
CA LEU A 117 13.73 8.79 2.12
C LEU A 117 12.87 8.32 0.94
N ALA A 118 13.01 9.00 -0.20
CA ALA A 118 12.29 8.68 -1.43
C ALA A 118 12.77 7.35 -2.07
N GLY A 119 11.89 6.78 -2.90
CA GLY A 119 12.25 5.66 -3.79
C GLY A 119 13.33 6.05 -4.80
N VAL A 120 13.98 5.06 -5.40
CA VAL A 120 14.97 5.31 -6.46
C VAL A 120 14.26 5.73 -7.75
N GLU A 121 14.81 6.71 -8.45
CA GLU A 121 14.27 7.21 -9.72
C GLU A 121 14.31 6.14 -10.82
N GLY A 122 13.33 6.17 -11.74
CA GLY A 122 13.22 5.20 -12.83
C GLY A 122 12.70 3.79 -12.44
N ARG A 123 12.48 3.49 -11.15
CA ARG A 123 11.95 2.18 -10.73
C ARG A 123 10.43 2.12 -10.90
N LYS A 124 9.96 1.32 -11.88
CA LYS A 124 8.54 1.11 -12.19
C LYS A 124 7.83 0.12 -11.25
N THR A 125 8.55 -0.87 -10.69
CA THR A 125 7.96 -1.95 -9.89
C THR A 125 7.84 -1.62 -8.40
N SER A 126 6.61 -1.68 -7.87
CA SER A 126 6.28 -1.42 -6.46
C SER A 126 6.84 -2.45 -5.48
N ARG A 127 7.12 -3.69 -5.93
CA ARG A 127 7.72 -4.76 -5.12
C ARG A 127 9.22 -4.59 -4.87
N SER A 128 9.82 -3.50 -5.36
CA SER A 128 11.24 -3.27 -5.21
C SER A 128 11.62 -2.90 -3.76
N LYS A 129 12.70 -3.50 -3.27
CA LYS A 129 13.29 -3.19 -1.95
C LYS A 129 13.78 -1.74 -1.82
N TYR A 130 14.05 -1.10 -2.96
CA TYR A 130 14.54 0.26 -3.07
C TYR A 130 13.41 1.31 -3.21
N GLY A 131 12.15 0.88 -3.22
CA GLY A 131 11.00 1.75 -3.42
C GLY A 131 10.91 2.30 -4.85
N ALA A 132 9.70 2.35 -5.39
CA ALA A 132 9.41 3.13 -6.59
C ALA A 132 9.12 4.58 -6.17
N LYS A 133 9.62 5.58 -6.91
CA LYS A 133 9.13 6.96 -6.76
C LYS A 133 7.64 6.91 -7.10
N VAL A 134 6.78 7.11 -6.11
CA VAL A 134 5.36 7.35 -6.36
C VAL A 134 5.31 8.73 -6.97
N GLY A 135 5.52 8.83 -8.28
CA GLY A 135 5.14 10.02 -9.03
C GLY A 135 3.69 10.32 -8.65
N GLY A 136 3.38 11.59 -8.38
CA GLY A 136 2.09 12.08 -7.88
C GLY A 136 0.93 11.82 -8.84
N GLY A 137 0.66 10.56 -9.14
CA GLY A 137 -0.37 10.08 -10.04
C GLY A 137 -1.53 9.53 -9.21
N GLY A 138 -2.06 10.34 -8.29
CA GLY A 138 -3.39 10.07 -7.76
C GLY A 138 -4.39 9.92 -8.91
N ALA A 139 -4.32 10.82 -9.90
CA ALA A 139 -5.13 10.77 -11.11
C ALA A 139 -4.77 9.59 -12.04
N ALA A 140 -3.50 9.40 -12.41
CA ALA A 140 -3.11 8.32 -13.33
C ALA A 140 -3.37 6.90 -12.79
N ARG A 141 -3.26 6.71 -11.47
CA ARG A 141 -3.58 5.42 -10.82
C ARG A 141 -5.07 5.10 -10.87
N VAL A 142 -5.93 6.13 -10.87
CA VAL A 142 -7.39 5.97 -10.90
C VAL A 142 -7.88 5.56 -12.28
N VAL A 143 -7.25 6.07 -13.35
CA VAL A 143 -7.68 5.78 -14.74
C VAL A 143 -7.37 4.35 -15.16
N THR A 144 -6.19 3.80 -14.84
CA THR A 144 -5.79 2.44 -15.30
C THR A 144 -5.56 1.45 -14.16
N GLY A 145 -4.98 1.89 -13.04
CA GLY A 145 -4.56 1.01 -11.95
C GLY A 145 -5.71 0.50 -11.08
N THR A 146 -6.68 1.34 -10.74
CA THR A 146 -7.82 0.98 -9.89
C THR A 146 -8.79 0.02 -10.59
N PRO A 147 -9.19 0.21 -11.86
CA PRO A 147 -10.02 -0.74 -12.59
C PRO A 147 -9.35 -2.11 -12.74
N THR A 148 -8.09 -2.14 -13.18
CA THR A 148 -7.33 -3.39 -13.37
C THR A 148 -7.29 -4.22 -12.09
N ASN A 149 -6.97 -3.61 -10.95
CA ASN A 149 -6.92 -4.33 -9.68
C ASN A 149 -8.31 -4.77 -9.20
N ARG A 150 -9.37 -4.01 -9.50
CA ARG A 150 -10.75 -4.33 -9.09
C ARG A 150 -11.38 -5.41 -9.96
N MET A 151 -10.93 -5.56 -11.21
CA MET A 151 -11.36 -6.62 -12.12
C MET A 151 -10.87 -8.00 -11.69
N MET A 152 -9.73 -8.07 -11.00
CA MET A 152 -9.14 -9.31 -10.51
C MET A 152 -9.84 -9.81 -9.24
N LYS A 153 -10.13 -11.12 -9.20
CA LYS A 153 -10.38 -11.86 -7.94
C LYS A 153 -9.08 -12.48 -7.43
N ASP A 154 -8.35 -13.11 -8.35
CA ASP A 154 -6.99 -13.62 -8.21
C ASP A 154 -6.32 -13.62 -9.61
N GLY A 155 -5.00 -13.84 -9.69
CA GLY A 155 -4.28 -14.04 -10.95
C GLY A 155 -3.18 -13.01 -11.26
N LYS A 156 -2.73 -13.00 -12.51
CA LYS A 156 -1.65 -12.11 -12.99
C LYS A 156 -2.21 -10.74 -13.35
N LYS A 157 -1.59 -9.66 -12.83
CA LYS A 157 -2.02 -8.28 -13.13
C LYS A 157 -1.99 -7.98 -14.64
N THR A 158 -1.00 -8.52 -15.34
CA THR A 158 -0.81 -8.32 -16.78
C THR A 158 -2.01 -8.80 -17.61
N THR A 159 -2.68 -9.90 -17.23
CA THR A 159 -3.83 -10.39 -18.01
C THR A 159 -5.05 -9.50 -17.82
N ALA A 160 -5.28 -9.00 -16.60
CA ALA A 160 -6.35 -8.04 -16.33
C ALA A 160 -6.11 -6.70 -17.03
N GLU A 161 -4.84 -6.27 -17.09
CA GLU A 161 -4.43 -5.06 -17.79
C GLU A 161 -4.68 -5.17 -19.29
N ASN A 162 -4.24 -6.27 -19.92
CA ASN A 162 -4.51 -6.54 -21.34
C ASN A 162 -6.01 -6.57 -21.65
N LEU A 163 -6.81 -7.16 -20.76
CA LEU A 163 -8.26 -7.26 -20.96
C LEU A 163 -8.95 -5.89 -20.84
N PHE A 164 -8.49 -5.04 -19.91
CA PHE A 164 -9.00 -3.68 -19.79
C PHE A 164 -8.67 -2.85 -21.03
N TYR A 165 -7.43 -2.90 -21.52
CA TYR A 165 -7.06 -2.21 -22.76
C TYR A 165 -7.84 -2.72 -23.97
N ALA A 166 -8.04 -4.04 -24.08
CA ALA A 166 -8.89 -4.61 -25.14
C ALA A 166 -10.36 -4.14 -25.05
N ALA A 167 -10.89 -3.89 -23.86
CA ALA A 167 -12.22 -3.31 -23.69
C ALA A 167 -12.25 -1.83 -24.10
N MET A 168 -11.19 -1.07 -23.80
CA MET A 168 -11.05 0.33 -24.20
C MET A 168 -10.92 0.50 -25.71
N GLU A 169 -10.22 -0.41 -26.39
CA GLU A 169 -10.11 -0.41 -27.86
C GLU A 169 -11.49 -0.58 -28.53
N LYS A 170 -12.36 -1.41 -27.96
CA LYS A 170 -13.73 -1.66 -28.45
C LYS A 170 -14.71 -0.50 -28.25
N LEU A 171 -14.31 0.56 -27.54
CA LEU A 171 -15.10 1.77 -27.36
C LEU A 171 -15.02 2.72 -28.56
N GLY A 172 -14.03 2.58 -29.46
CA GLY A 172 -13.93 3.37 -30.70
C GLY A 172 -13.18 4.69 -30.54
N GLU A 173 -13.70 5.77 -31.13
CA GLU A 173 -12.96 7.03 -31.36
C GLU A 173 -12.61 7.82 -30.09
N ASN A 174 -13.37 7.68 -28.99
CA ASN A 174 -13.08 8.38 -27.73
C ASN A 174 -13.27 7.50 -26.47
N PRO A 175 -12.38 6.50 -26.24
CA PRO A 175 -12.53 5.56 -25.14
C PRO A 175 -12.44 6.21 -23.76
N LEU A 176 -11.52 7.17 -23.59
CA LEU A 176 -11.26 7.81 -22.31
C LEU A 176 -12.44 8.69 -21.86
N THR A 177 -12.96 9.54 -22.74
CA THR A 177 -14.08 10.42 -22.38
C THR A 177 -15.36 9.62 -22.14
N THR A 178 -15.59 8.56 -22.92
CA THR A 178 -16.72 7.65 -22.72
C THR A 178 -16.63 6.94 -21.38
N PHE A 179 -15.43 6.47 -21.01
CA PHE A 179 -15.18 5.85 -19.71
C PHE A 179 -15.34 6.84 -18.55
N GLU A 180 -14.81 8.06 -18.67
CA GLU A 180 -14.99 9.10 -17.65
C GLU A 180 -16.46 9.48 -17.47
N LYS A 181 -17.20 9.62 -18.57
CA LYS A 181 -18.65 9.86 -18.55
C LYS A 181 -19.40 8.72 -17.87
N ALA A 182 -19.05 7.46 -18.18
CA ALA A 182 -19.61 6.29 -17.52
C ALA A 182 -19.33 6.30 -16.00
N LEU A 183 -18.12 6.66 -15.57
CA LEU A 183 -17.77 6.76 -14.15
C LEU A 183 -18.55 7.86 -13.42
N GLN A 184 -18.75 9.01 -14.07
CA GLN A 184 -19.55 10.11 -13.54
C GLN A 184 -21.02 9.71 -13.38
N ASN A 185 -21.60 9.04 -14.37
CA ASN A 185 -22.99 8.59 -14.32
C ASN A 185 -23.22 7.53 -13.24
N VAL A 186 -22.34 6.52 -13.12
CA VAL A 186 -22.50 5.43 -12.13
C VAL A 186 -22.14 5.88 -10.71
N GLY A 187 -21.39 6.98 -10.54
CA GLY A 187 -20.92 7.46 -9.25
C GLY A 187 -22.04 7.88 -8.30
N PRO A 188 -22.27 7.17 -7.18
CA PRO A 188 -23.29 7.57 -6.22
C PRO A 188 -22.86 8.83 -5.46
N LYS A 189 -23.80 9.74 -5.21
CA LYS A 189 -23.59 10.92 -4.36
C LYS A 189 -23.67 10.56 -2.88
N GLN A 190 -24.59 9.65 -2.53
CA GLN A 190 -24.80 9.16 -1.17
C GLN A 190 -24.68 7.63 -1.12
N GLU A 191 -24.13 7.10 -0.03
CA GLU A 191 -24.14 5.68 0.30
C GLU A 191 -24.91 5.47 1.60
N ILE A 192 -25.53 4.31 1.76
CA ILE A 192 -26.25 3.94 2.98
C ILE A 192 -25.36 3.06 3.82
N LYS A 193 -25.25 3.35 5.11
CA LYS A 193 -24.61 2.47 6.10
C LYS A 193 -25.60 2.07 7.18
N ALA A 194 -25.56 0.79 7.55
CA ALA A 194 -26.29 0.31 8.70
C ALA A 194 -25.62 0.81 10.00
N ARG A 195 -26.39 1.41 10.91
CA ARG A 195 -25.95 1.77 12.26
C ARG A 195 -27.04 1.39 13.25
N ARG A 196 -26.63 0.86 14.40
CA ARG A 196 -27.55 0.47 15.47
C ARG A 196 -27.72 1.63 16.46
N VAL A 197 -28.96 2.03 16.71
CA VAL A 197 -29.32 3.12 17.63
C VAL A 197 -30.54 2.67 18.43
N GLY A 198 -30.48 2.76 19.77
CA GLY A 198 -31.62 2.44 20.64
C GLY A 198 -32.16 1.01 20.48
N GLY A 199 -31.30 0.05 20.13
CA GLY A 199 -31.69 -1.36 19.94
C GLY A 199 -32.10 -1.74 18.52
N ALA A 200 -32.56 -0.79 17.69
CA ALA A 200 -32.93 -0.98 16.29
C ALA A 200 -31.78 -0.65 15.32
N SER A 201 -31.80 -1.25 14.11
CA SER A 201 -30.80 -1.02 13.06
C SER A 201 -31.38 -0.09 12.00
N TYR A 202 -30.80 1.11 11.86
CA TYR A 202 -31.20 2.10 10.88
C TYR A 202 -30.24 2.14 9.70
N GLN A 203 -30.79 2.48 8.54
CA GLN A 203 -30.04 2.76 7.32
C GLN A 203 -29.75 4.26 7.25
N ILE A 204 -28.50 4.64 7.48
CA ILE A 204 -28.08 6.03 7.55
C ILE A 204 -27.44 6.46 6.22
N PRO A 205 -28.00 7.44 5.51
CA PRO A 205 -27.38 7.99 4.32
C PRO A 205 -26.18 8.87 4.70
N MET A 206 -25.07 8.67 4.02
CA MET A 206 -23.85 9.46 4.16
C MET A 206 -23.30 9.86 2.79
N GLU A 207 -22.75 11.06 2.71
CA GLU A 207 -22.14 11.57 1.48
C GLU A 207 -20.85 10.82 1.15
N VAL A 208 -20.69 10.47 -0.14
CA VAL A 208 -19.56 9.69 -0.63
C VAL A 208 -18.42 10.62 -1.05
N ARG A 209 -17.26 10.47 -0.42
CA ARG A 209 -16.02 11.19 -0.81
C ARG A 209 -15.60 10.85 -2.24
N GLY A 210 -14.95 11.79 -2.96
CA GLY A 210 -14.54 11.65 -4.36
C GLY A 210 -13.83 10.34 -4.72
N ASP A 211 -12.76 9.98 -4.00
CA ASP A 211 -12.01 8.72 -4.25
C ASP A 211 -12.89 7.46 -4.05
N ARG A 212 -13.76 7.52 -3.04
CA ARG A 212 -14.70 6.44 -2.71
C ARG A 212 -15.76 6.30 -3.81
N ARG A 213 -16.25 7.43 -4.34
CA ARG A 213 -17.22 7.48 -5.45
C ARG A 213 -16.66 6.78 -6.66
N VAL A 214 -15.43 7.12 -7.07
CA VAL A 214 -14.78 6.45 -8.21
C VAL A 214 -14.57 4.95 -7.96
N SER A 215 -14.15 4.56 -6.76
CA SER A 215 -14.00 3.14 -6.39
C SER A 215 -15.32 2.36 -6.41
N LEU A 216 -16.44 3.01 -6.06
CA LEU A 216 -17.78 2.43 -6.13
C LEU A 216 -18.25 2.31 -7.58
N SER A 217 -18.08 3.35 -8.40
CA SER A 217 -18.43 3.34 -9.82
C SER A 217 -17.77 2.15 -10.54
N ILE A 218 -16.46 2.03 -10.40
CA ILE A 218 -15.68 0.97 -11.05
C ILE A 218 -16.13 -0.42 -10.58
N ARG A 219 -16.40 -0.57 -9.29
CA ARG A 219 -16.85 -1.85 -8.73
C ARG A 219 -18.20 -2.27 -9.27
N TRP A 220 -19.16 -1.34 -9.32
CA TRP A 220 -20.51 -1.63 -9.82
C TRP A 220 -20.52 -1.92 -11.31
N LEU A 221 -19.71 -1.21 -12.10
CA LEU A 221 -19.49 -1.51 -13.52
C LEU A 221 -18.93 -2.92 -13.73
N ILE A 222 -17.92 -3.33 -12.97
CA ILE A 222 -17.33 -4.67 -13.09
C ILE A 222 -18.32 -5.75 -12.62
N GLU A 223 -19.09 -5.49 -11.56
CA GLU A 223 -20.13 -6.42 -11.11
C GLU A 223 -21.23 -6.60 -12.16
N ALA A 224 -21.70 -5.51 -12.78
CA ALA A 224 -22.67 -5.55 -13.88
C ALA A 224 -22.11 -6.30 -15.09
N ALA A 225 -20.86 -6.00 -15.50
CA ALA A 225 -20.21 -6.68 -16.62
C ALA A 225 -20.04 -8.18 -16.38
N ARG A 226 -19.87 -8.63 -15.13
CA ARG A 226 -19.81 -10.06 -14.79
C ARG A 226 -21.16 -10.76 -14.88
N LYS A 227 -22.26 -10.04 -14.66
CA LYS A 227 -23.62 -10.58 -14.72
C LYS A 227 -24.19 -10.67 -16.14
N ARG A 228 -23.63 -9.93 -17.10
CA ARG A 228 -23.95 -10.05 -18.53
C ARG A 228 -23.87 -11.51 -18.99
N SER A 229 -24.78 -11.89 -19.89
CA SER A 229 -24.87 -13.24 -20.44
C SER A 229 -23.56 -13.64 -21.16
N ASN A 230 -23.17 -14.92 -21.05
CA ASN A 230 -22.01 -15.46 -21.78
C ASN A 230 -22.34 -15.80 -23.24
N SER A 231 -23.62 -15.96 -23.57
CA SER A 231 -24.09 -16.29 -24.92
C SER A 231 -23.98 -15.10 -25.87
N GLU A 232 -24.37 -13.92 -25.40
CA GLU A 232 -24.36 -12.67 -26.18
C GLU A 232 -22.94 -12.10 -26.30
N PHE A 233 -22.12 -12.23 -25.25
CA PHE A 233 -20.77 -11.67 -25.20
C PHE A 233 -19.73 -12.77 -24.96
N ARG A 234 -18.94 -13.03 -26.00
CA ARG A 234 -17.96 -14.13 -26.03
C ARG A 234 -16.74 -13.86 -25.14
N THR A 235 -16.29 -12.61 -25.06
CA THR A 235 -15.16 -12.22 -24.20
C THR A 235 -15.59 -11.28 -23.07
N PHE A 236 -14.89 -11.32 -21.94
CA PHE A 236 -15.16 -10.38 -20.84
C PHE A 236 -14.83 -8.92 -21.23
N ALA A 237 -13.94 -8.72 -22.21
CA ALA A 237 -13.67 -7.38 -22.76
C ALA A 237 -14.91 -6.83 -23.49
N ASP A 238 -15.65 -7.66 -24.22
CA ASP A 238 -16.91 -7.26 -24.88
C ASP A 238 -17.97 -6.84 -23.86
N LYS A 239 -18.11 -7.62 -22.79
CA LYS A 239 -19.04 -7.31 -21.69
C LYS A 239 -18.73 -5.98 -21.03
N LEU A 240 -17.45 -5.70 -20.78
CA LEU A 240 -17.00 -4.44 -20.20
C LEU A 240 -17.24 -3.27 -21.15
N ALA A 241 -16.89 -3.41 -22.43
CA ALA A 241 -17.11 -2.37 -23.42
C ALA A 241 -18.60 -2.03 -23.57
N ALA A 242 -19.47 -3.05 -23.58
CA ALA A 242 -20.91 -2.87 -23.63
C ALA A 242 -21.46 -2.15 -22.40
N GLU A 243 -21.03 -2.54 -21.18
CA GLU A 243 -21.41 -1.82 -19.96
C GLU A 243 -20.89 -0.38 -19.91
N PHE A 244 -19.69 -0.10 -20.43
CA PHE A 244 -19.20 1.27 -20.53
C PHE A 244 -20.01 2.11 -21.49
N LYS A 245 -20.40 1.56 -22.65
CA LYS A 245 -21.29 2.24 -23.61
C LYS A 245 -22.64 2.53 -22.97
N ASP A 246 -23.28 1.53 -22.35
CA ASP A 246 -24.59 1.71 -21.73
C ASP A 246 -24.54 2.69 -20.57
N ALA A 247 -23.55 2.58 -19.68
CA ALA A 247 -23.40 3.49 -18.56
C ALA A 247 -23.13 4.94 -19.00
N SER A 248 -22.42 5.16 -20.10
CA SER A 248 -22.20 6.51 -20.65
C SER A 248 -23.49 7.16 -21.16
N ASN A 249 -24.46 6.34 -21.57
CA ASN A 249 -25.81 6.72 -22.00
C ASN A 249 -26.84 6.69 -20.85
N ASN A 250 -26.40 6.61 -19.58
CA ASN A 250 -27.28 6.47 -18.40
C ASN A 250 -28.18 5.22 -18.41
N ALA A 251 -27.75 4.17 -19.11
CA ALA A 251 -28.41 2.87 -19.14
C ALA A 251 -27.52 1.79 -18.48
N GLY A 252 -28.05 0.56 -18.38
CA GLY A 252 -27.33 -0.58 -17.84
C GLY A 252 -27.59 -0.88 -16.36
N GLU A 253 -27.09 -2.04 -15.90
CA GLU A 253 -27.35 -2.52 -14.54
C GLU A 253 -26.60 -1.69 -13.48
N ALA A 254 -25.40 -1.19 -13.81
CA ALA A 254 -24.61 -0.37 -12.91
C ALA A 254 -25.32 0.97 -12.57
N VAL A 255 -25.95 1.58 -13.57
CA VAL A 255 -26.75 2.81 -13.41
C VAL A 255 -28.00 2.54 -12.59
N LYS A 256 -28.73 1.45 -12.87
CA LYS A 256 -29.87 1.03 -12.06
C LYS A 256 -29.50 0.85 -10.59
N LYS A 257 -28.34 0.27 -10.30
CA LYS A 257 -27.82 0.12 -8.92
C LYS A 257 -27.51 1.47 -8.25
N ARG A 258 -26.99 2.44 -8.99
CA ARG A 258 -26.80 3.82 -8.51
C ARG A 258 -28.13 4.47 -8.17
N ASP A 259 -29.14 4.32 -9.04
CA ASP A 259 -30.47 4.89 -8.83
C ASP A 259 -31.19 4.28 -7.63
N THR A 260 -31.10 2.96 -7.43
CA THR A 260 -31.72 2.30 -6.27
C THR A 260 -31.09 2.77 -4.96
N VAL A 261 -29.76 2.87 -4.90
CA VAL A 261 -29.05 3.37 -3.71
C VAL A 261 -29.42 4.84 -3.43
N GLN A 262 -29.52 5.66 -4.47
CA GLN A 262 -29.90 7.07 -4.32
C GLN A 262 -31.34 7.20 -3.79
N ARG A 263 -32.30 6.48 -4.38
CA ARG A 263 -33.70 6.46 -3.90
C ARG A 263 -33.81 6.00 -2.45
N MET A 264 -33.08 4.95 -2.08
CA MET A 264 -33.05 4.46 -0.70
C MET A 264 -32.41 5.47 0.25
N ALA A 265 -31.40 6.23 -0.20
CA ALA A 265 -30.76 7.25 0.61
C ALA A 265 -31.69 8.46 0.83
N ASP A 266 -32.42 8.86 -0.21
CA ASP A 266 -33.41 9.93 -0.14
C ASP A 266 -34.59 9.55 0.76
N ALA A 267 -35.07 8.30 0.70
CA ALA A 267 -36.11 7.79 1.60
C ALA A 267 -35.69 7.80 3.08
N ASN A 268 -34.40 7.55 3.36
CA ASN A 268 -33.85 7.51 4.72
C ASN A 268 -33.19 8.82 5.16
N LYS A 269 -33.41 9.93 4.44
CA LYS A 269 -32.78 11.23 4.70
C LYS A 269 -33.04 11.75 6.12
N ALA A 270 -34.19 11.43 6.69
CA ALA A 270 -34.55 11.76 8.07
C ALA A 270 -33.55 11.21 9.10
N PHE A 271 -32.95 10.04 8.85
CA PHE A 271 -32.00 9.39 9.77
C PHE A 271 -30.55 9.89 9.62
N SER A 272 -30.29 10.87 8.75
CA SER A 272 -28.94 11.41 8.50
C SER A 272 -28.29 12.09 9.71
N HIS A 273 -29.07 12.48 10.72
CA HIS A 273 -28.57 13.07 11.96
C HIS A 273 -27.82 12.04 12.83
N PHE A 274 -28.19 10.76 12.75
CA PHE A 274 -27.51 9.67 13.43
C PHE A 274 -26.14 9.33 12.83
N ARG A 275 -25.52 10.17 11.99
CA ARG A 275 -24.21 9.90 11.38
C ARG A 275 -23.02 10.24 12.28
N PHE A 276 -23.23 11.12 13.27
CA PHE A 276 -22.22 11.56 14.24
C PHE A 276 -22.22 10.65 15.47
#